data_AF-A0A2V6XTT7-F1
#
_entry.id   AF-A0A2V6XTT7-F1
#
_cell.length_a   1.000
_cell.length_b   1.000
_cell.length_c   1.000
_cell.angle_alpha   90.00
_cell.angle_beta   90.00
_cell.angle_gamma   90.00
#
_symmetry.space_group_name_H-M   'P 1'
#
loop_
_entity.id
_entity.type
_entity.pdbx_description
1 polymer ?
#
loop_
_entity_poly.entity_id
_entity_poly.type
_entity_poly.pdbx_seq_one_letter_code
_entity_poly.pdbx_strand_id
1 'polypeptide(L)'
;MDPTSAAEARERVAKWIDEARQIFGLLPELMVGDHQASDRASAAQKEAEKLHKEVEDLKRENHLLRLEKDEIAQAMSQIAAKLGITPRRSPFERGMPTETPKPAEQPRTSDPAKP
;
A
#
# COMPACT_ATOMS: atom_id res chain seq x y z
N MET A 1 -65.92 31.66 -1.24
CA MET A 1 -64.79 31.21 -0.41
C MET A 1 -64.89 31.94 0.92
N ASP A 2 -64.82 31.25 2.05
CA ASP A 2 -64.85 31.90 3.37
C ASP A 2 -63.52 32.64 3.62
N PRO A 3 -63.51 33.89 4.16
CA PRO A 3 -62.30 34.65 4.48
C PRO A 3 -61.25 33.87 5.28
N THR A 4 -61.67 32.99 6.20
CA THR A 4 -60.77 32.15 7.00
C THR A 4 -59.99 31.17 6.12
N SER A 5 -60.70 30.47 5.23
CA SER A 5 -60.10 29.54 4.27
C SER A 5 -59.10 30.24 3.32
N ALA A 6 -59.42 31.47 2.91
CA ALA A 6 -58.52 32.28 2.09
C ALA A 6 -57.26 32.74 2.85
N ALA A 7 -57.37 33.01 4.15
CA ALA A 7 -56.23 33.36 5.00
C ALA A 7 -55.29 32.17 5.22
N GLU A 8 -55.83 30.99 5.55
CA GLU A 8 -55.05 29.76 5.71
C GLU A 8 -54.32 29.34 4.42
N ALA A 9 -54.98 29.52 3.27
CA ALA A 9 -54.34 29.25 1.98
C ALA A 9 -53.14 30.17 1.72
N ARG A 10 -53.24 31.47 2.08
CA ARG A 10 -52.13 32.43 1.96
C ARG A 10 -50.98 32.11 2.89
N GLU A 11 -51.27 31.71 4.13
CA GLU A 11 -50.24 31.29 5.08
C GLU A 11 -49.47 30.06 4.59
N ARG A 12 -50.18 29.06 4.05
CA ARG A 12 -49.55 27.87 3.46
C ARG A 12 -48.64 28.21 2.28
N VAL A 13 -49.08 29.11 1.41
CA VAL A 13 -48.26 29.59 0.29
C VAL A 13 -47.04 30.36 0.78
N ALA A 14 -47.18 31.22 1.79
CA ALA A 14 -46.06 31.94 2.37
C ALA A 14 -45.02 30.97 2.95
N LYS A 15 -45.48 29.96 3.70
CA LYS A 15 -44.60 28.90 4.23
C LYS A 15 -43.87 28.15 3.12
N TRP A 16 -44.55 27.78 2.03
CA TRP A 16 -43.90 27.14 0.88
C TRP A 16 -42.88 28.04 0.20
N ILE A 17 -43.14 29.35 0.11
CA ILE A 17 -42.18 30.32 -0.43
C ILE A 17 -40.93 30.37 0.45
N ASP A 18 -41.09 30.39 1.76
CA ASP A 18 -39.96 30.43 2.70
C ASP A 18 -39.16 29.13 2.69
N GLU A 19 -39.83 27.98 2.66
CA GLU A 19 -39.19 26.66 2.52
C GLU A 19 -38.43 26.56 1.19
N ALA A 20 -39.02 27.01 0.08
CA ALA A 20 -38.36 27.04 -1.21
C ALA A 20 -37.12 27.95 -1.19
N ARG A 21 -37.19 29.13 -0.57
CA ARG A 21 -36.05 30.03 -0.41
C ARG A 21 -34.92 29.37 0.39
N GLN A 22 -35.24 28.65 1.46
CA GLN A 22 -34.23 27.92 2.25
C GLN A 22 -33.56 26.83 1.41
N ILE A 23 -34.33 26.05 0.66
CA ILE A 23 -33.79 24.99 -0.23
C ILE A 23 -32.88 25.61 -1.31
N PHE A 24 -33.34 26.68 -1.98
CA PHE A 24 -32.54 27.34 -3.01
C PHE A 24 -31.29 28.03 -2.46
N GLY A 25 -31.30 28.45 -1.19
CA GLY A 25 -30.13 28.98 -0.51
C GLY A 25 -29.00 27.96 -0.34
N LEU A 26 -29.34 26.67 -0.16
CA LEU A 26 -28.37 25.59 0.04
C LEU A 26 -27.84 24.98 -1.26
N LEU A 27 -28.56 25.16 -2.37
CA LEU A 27 -28.23 24.53 -3.66
C LEU A 27 -26.82 24.88 -4.18
N PRO A 28 -26.33 26.14 -4.11
CA PRO A 28 -24.99 26.49 -4.57
C PRO A 28 -23.88 25.76 -3.80
N GLU A 29 -24.02 25.62 -2.48
CA GLU A 29 -23.04 24.92 -1.64
C GLU A 29 -22.95 23.44 -1.99
N LEU A 30 -24.10 22.81 -2.25
CA LEU A 30 -24.18 21.41 -2.68
C LEU A 30 -23.49 21.21 -4.05
N MET A 31 -23.76 22.10 -5.01
CA MET A 31 -23.16 22.03 -6.35
C MET A 31 -21.64 22.23 -6.33
N VAL A 32 -21.12 23.14 -5.49
CA VAL A 32 -19.67 23.35 -5.34
C VAL A 32 -19.01 22.13 -4.68
N GLY A 33 -19.66 21.56 -3.65
CA GLY A 33 -19.19 20.34 -3.00
C GLY A 33 -19.05 19.17 -3.96
N ASP A 34 -20.04 18.96 -4.83
CA ASP A 34 -20.03 17.89 -5.83
C ASP A 34 -18.90 18.06 -6.85
N HIS A 35 -18.66 19.29 -7.33
CA HIS A 35 -17.59 19.54 -8.30
C HIS A 35 -16.21 19.31 -7.68
N GLN A 36 -15.97 19.86 -6.49
CA GLN A 36 -14.70 19.66 -5.77
C GLN A 36 -14.46 18.21 -5.36
N ALA A 37 -15.52 17.45 -5.05
CA ALA A 37 -15.41 16.03 -4.77
C ALA A 37 -15.06 15.25 -6.04
N SER A 38 -15.69 15.59 -7.18
CA SER A 38 -15.41 14.98 -8.48
C SER A 38 -13.97 15.23 -8.94
N ASP A 39 -13.48 16.47 -8.82
CA ASP A 39 -12.11 16.84 -9.18
C ASP A 39 -11.08 16.09 -8.32
N ARG A 40 -11.31 16.01 -7.01
CA ARG A 40 -10.46 15.25 -6.09
C ARG A 40 -10.48 13.76 -6.40
N ALA A 41 -11.63 13.18 -6.71
CA ALA A 41 -11.74 11.79 -7.11
C ALA A 41 -10.98 11.52 -8.41
N SER A 42 -11.09 12.40 -9.42
CA SER A 42 -10.35 12.28 -10.67
C SER A 42 -8.84 12.39 -10.47
N ALA A 43 -8.38 13.33 -9.63
CA ALA A 43 -6.97 13.47 -9.30
C ALA A 43 -6.42 12.22 -8.59
N ALA A 44 -7.14 11.73 -7.58
CA ALA A 44 -6.78 10.52 -6.85
C ALA A 44 -6.74 9.29 -7.77
N GLN A 45 -7.67 9.17 -8.70
CA GLN A 45 -7.67 8.08 -9.68
C GLN A 45 -6.43 8.13 -10.58
N LYS A 46 -6.08 9.30 -11.11
CA LYS A 46 -4.88 9.47 -11.96
C LYS A 46 -3.60 9.14 -11.20
N GLU A 47 -3.51 9.55 -9.94
CA GLU A 47 -2.37 9.21 -9.08
C GLU A 47 -2.30 7.71 -8.80
N ALA A 48 -3.43 7.07 -8.51
CA ALA A 48 -3.50 5.63 -8.30
C ALA A 48 -3.06 4.84 -9.55
N GLU A 49 -3.50 5.26 -10.74
CA GLU A 49 -3.07 4.66 -12.02
C GLU A 49 -1.56 4.84 -12.26
N LYS A 50 -1.02 6.02 -11.97
CA LYS A 50 0.43 6.30 -12.06
C LYS A 50 1.23 5.41 -11.10
N LEU A 51 0.84 5.38 -9.82
CA LEU A 51 1.51 4.56 -8.81
C LEU A 51 1.42 3.07 -9.15
N HIS A 52 0.28 2.61 -9.66
CA HIS A 52 0.12 1.23 -10.11
C HIS A 52 1.11 0.88 -11.23
N LYS A 53 1.26 1.77 -12.21
CA LYS A 53 2.25 1.60 -13.28
C LYS A 53 3.68 1.57 -12.73
N GLU A 54 4.05 2.50 -11.84
CA GLU A 54 5.38 2.53 -11.21
C GLU A 54 5.69 1.25 -10.42
N VAL A 55 4.71 0.70 -9.70
CA VAL A 55 4.85 -0.57 -8.97
C VAL A 55 5.11 -1.73 -9.92
N GLU A 56 4.38 -1.80 -11.04
CA GLU A 56 4.57 -2.86 -12.04
C GLU A 56 5.90 -2.71 -12.80
N ASP A 57 6.34 -1.48 -13.06
CA ASP A 57 7.67 -1.19 -13.62
C ASP A 57 8.78 -1.64 -12.66
N LEU A 58 8.70 -1.27 -11.38
CA LEU A 58 9.67 -1.67 -10.35
C LEU A 58 9.68 -3.19 -10.11
N LYS A 59 8.53 -3.86 -10.18
CA LYS A 59 8.47 -5.33 -10.10
C LYS A 59 9.22 -5.98 -11.26
N ARG A 60 9.04 -5.48 -12.48
CA ARG A 60 9.76 -5.97 -13.66
C ARG A 60 11.25 -5.74 -13.53
N GLU A 61 11.67 -4.55 -13.14
CA GLU A 61 13.08 -4.23 -12.92
C GLU A 61 13.69 -5.09 -11.81
N ASN A 62 13.00 -5.26 -10.68
CA ASN A 62 13.48 -6.11 -9.59
C ASN A 62 13.64 -7.57 -10.03
N HIS A 63 12.75 -8.06 -10.89
CA HIS A 63 12.86 -9.40 -11.45
C HIS A 63 14.11 -9.53 -12.33
N LEU A 64 14.35 -8.58 -13.24
CA LEU A 64 15.55 -8.57 -14.08
C LEU A 64 16.83 -8.52 -13.25
N LEU A 65 16.90 -7.62 -12.26
CA LEU A 65 18.05 -7.52 -11.36
C LEU A 65 18.31 -8.81 -10.57
N ARG A 66 17.27 -9.57 -10.22
CA ARG A 66 17.43 -10.88 -9.58
C ARG A 66 18.06 -11.90 -10.52
N LEU A 67 17.63 -11.94 -11.78
CA LEU A 67 18.20 -12.82 -12.80
C LEU A 67 19.68 -12.48 -13.02
N GLU A 68 20.00 -11.21 -13.22
CA GLU A 68 21.40 -10.75 -13.36
C GLU A 68 22.25 -11.10 -12.13
N LYS A 69 21.70 -10.89 -10.93
CA LYS A 69 22.37 -11.23 -9.67
C LYS A 69 22.62 -12.75 -9.56
N ASP A 70 21.70 -13.59 -10.01
CA ASP A 70 21.87 -15.04 -10.01
C ASP A 70 22.92 -15.49 -11.06
N GLU A 71 22.94 -14.88 -12.24
CA GLU A 71 23.97 -15.10 -13.27
C GLU A 71 25.37 -14.73 -12.77
N ILE A 72 25.51 -13.56 -12.13
CA ILE A 72 26.77 -13.11 -11.53
C ILE A 72 27.20 -14.07 -10.42
N ALA A 73 26.27 -14.51 -9.55
CA ALA A 73 26.58 -15.47 -8.50
C ALA A 73 27.08 -16.80 -9.07
N GLN A 74 26.50 -17.28 -10.17
CA GLN A 74 26.96 -18.47 -10.88
C GLN A 74 28.36 -18.28 -11.46
N ALA A 75 28.62 -17.16 -12.15
CA ALA A 75 29.93 -16.85 -12.71
C ALA A 75 31.01 -16.74 -11.62
N MET A 76 30.70 -16.04 -10.53
CA MET A 76 31.59 -15.91 -9.37
C MET A 76 31.88 -17.27 -8.72
N SER A 77 30.89 -18.16 -8.64
CA SER A 77 31.08 -19.51 -8.12
C SER A 77 32.05 -20.33 -8.98
N GLN A 78 31.95 -20.21 -10.32
CA GLN A 78 32.89 -20.85 -11.24
C GLN A 78 34.31 -20.30 -11.10
N ILE A 79 34.46 -18.97 -10.93
CA ILE A 79 35.76 -18.33 -10.71
C ILE A 79 36.37 -18.80 -9.39
N ALA A 80 35.58 -18.79 -8.32
CA ALA A 80 36.02 -19.18 -6.99
C ALA A 80 36.47 -20.65 -6.96
N ALA A 81 35.73 -21.55 -7.64
CA ALA A 81 36.13 -22.94 -7.84
C ALA A 81 37.47 -23.08 -8.57
N LYS A 82 37.70 -22.29 -9.63
CA LYS A 82 38.99 -22.27 -10.36
C LYS A 82 40.15 -21.74 -9.51
N LEU A 83 39.88 -20.84 -8.57
CA LEU A 83 40.89 -20.23 -7.70
C LEU A 83 41.09 -21.00 -6.37
N GLY A 84 40.29 -22.04 -6.09
CA GLY A 84 40.31 -22.75 -4.82
C GLY A 84 39.83 -21.90 -3.63
N ILE A 85 39.06 -20.84 -3.90
CA ILE A 85 38.51 -19.93 -2.89
C ILE A 85 37.02 -20.29 -2.72
N THR A 86 36.53 -20.40 -1.49
CA THR A 86 35.09 -20.56 -1.25
C THR A 86 34.42 -19.18 -1.33
N PRO A 87 33.50 -18.92 -2.28
CA PRO A 87 32.85 -17.62 -2.38
C PRO A 87 31.96 -17.38 -1.15
N ARG A 88 32.04 -16.18 -0.56
CA ARG A 88 31.23 -15.82 0.62
C ARG A 88 29.77 -15.59 0.22
N ARG A 89 28.85 -16.10 1.04
CA ARG A 89 27.40 -15.92 0.88
C ARG A 89 27.03 -14.43 0.97
N SER A 90 26.18 -13.96 0.04
CA SER A 90 25.76 -12.56 -0.03
C SER A 90 24.91 -12.17 1.20
N PRO A 91 25.12 -10.99 1.81
CA PRO A 91 24.35 -10.53 2.96
C PRO A 91 22.87 -10.25 2.64
N PHE A 92 22.49 -10.22 1.35
CA PHE A 92 21.11 -10.06 0.90
C PHE A 92 20.36 -11.38 0.74
N GLU A 93 21.03 -12.52 0.86
CA GLU A 93 20.36 -13.82 0.94
C GLU A 93 19.67 -13.96 2.29
N ARG A 94 18.44 -13.45 2.37
CA ARG A 94 17.52 -13.75 3.46
C ARG A 94 17.14 -15.22 3.33
N GLY A 95 17.72 -16.05 4.20
CA GLY A 95 17.61 -17.50 4.14
C GLY A 95 16.17 -17.98 3.99
N MET A 96 15.95 -18.86 3.02
CA MET A 96 14.94 -19.90 3.18
C MET A 96 15.33 -20.71 4.43
N PRO A 97 14.42 -21.02 5.35
CA PRO A 97 14.76 -21.72 6.58
C PRO A 97 14.92 -23.21 6.26
N THR A 98 16.05 -23.57 5.68
CA THR A 98 16.49 -24.98 5.63
C THR A 98 17.63 -25.14 6.62
N GLU A 99 17.24 -25.70 7.76
CA GLU A 99 18.03 -26.49 8.69
C GLU A 99 19.19 -25.77 9.41
N THR A 100 18.95 -25.50 10.69
CA THR A 100 19.97 -25.27 11.71
C THR A 100 21.02 -26.39 11.68
N PRO A 101 22.33 -26.11 11.46
CA PRO A 101 23.34 -27.12 11.72
C PRO A 101 23.44 -27.30 13.24
N LYS A 102 23.22 -28.54 13.70
CA LYS A 102 23.46 -28.97 15.09
C LYS A 102 24.85 -28.48 15.56
N PRO A 103 24.96 -27.83 16.72
CA PRO A 103 26.26 -27.57 17.31
C PRO A 103 26.94 -28.89 17.68
N ALA A 104 28.19 -29.04 17.26
CA ALA A 104 29.05 -30.17 17.54
C ALA A 104 29.12 -30.51 19.04
N GLU A 105 29.13 -31.81 19.34
CA GLU A 105 29.34 -32.38 20.67
C GLU A 105 30.62 -31.82 21.30
N GLN A 106 30.49 -31.21 22.48
CA GLN A 106 31.64 -30.89 23.34
C GLN A 106 32.25 -32.20 23.88
N PRO A 107 33.58 -32.38 23.82
CA PRO A 107 34.22 -33.54 24.42
C PRO A 107 34.13 -33.45 25.95
N ARG A 108 33.62 -34.50 26.58
CA ARG A 108 33.58 -34.66 28.04
C ARG A 108 35.01 -34.67 28.59
N THR A 109 35.40 -33.63 29.32
CA THR A 109 36.58 -33.67 30.19
C THR A 109 36.19 -34.29 31.52
N SER A 110 36.93 -35.34 31.87
CA SER A 110 36.85 -36.18 33.07
C SER A 110 36.97 -35.42 34.40
N ASP A 111 36.38 -36.04 35.43
CA ASP A 111 36.39 -35.77 36.88
C ASP A 111 37.65 -35.08 37.47
N PRO A 112 37.48 -34.47 38.65
CA PRO A 112 38.12 -35.11 39.80
C PRO A 112 37.22 -35.22 41.04
N ALA A 113 37.21 -36.44 41.58
CA ALA A 113 36.68 -36.81 42.89
C ALA A 113 37.42 -36.13 44.05
N LYS A 114 36.68 -35.85 45.15
CA LYS A 114 37.06 -36.02 46.56
C LYS A 114 36.04 -35.33 47.50
N PRO A 115 36.06 -35.61 48.82
CA PRO A 115 36.58 -36.76 49.56
C PRO A 115 35.50 -37.56 50.33
#